data_AF-K6DM73-F1
#
_entry.id   AF-K6DM73-F1
#
_cell.length_a   1.000
_cell.length_b   1.000
_cell.length_c   1.000
_cell.angle_alpha   90.00
_cell.angle_beta   90.00
_cell.angle_gamma   90.00
#
_symmetry.space_group_name_H-M   'P 1'
#
loop_
_entity.id
_entity.type
_entity.pdbx_description
1 polymer ?
#
loop_
_entity_poly.entity_id
_entity_poly.type
_entity_poly.pdbx_seq_one_letter_code
_entity_poly.pdbx_strand_id
1 'polypeptide(L)' 'MNKEELRLSILRQLGDGKQPKHEDYNVDEELWRSTASFLKDEGYIKNITISKNTKYMFAELTQDGEEYLKEKSI' A
#
# COMPACT_ATOMS: atom_id res chain seq x y z
N MET A 1 11.68 -5.11 7.64
CA MET A 1 10.62 -5.39 6.67
C MET A 1 11.18 -5.22 5.27
N ASN A 2 10.95 -6.16 4.37
CA ASN A 2 11.37 -6.09 2.98
C ASN A 2 10.31 -5.41 2.09
N LYS A 3 10.62 -5.18 0.81
CA LYS A 3 9.71 -4.48 -0.13
C LYS A 3 8.39 -5.23 -0.36
N GLU A 4 8.44 -6.56 -0.41
CA GLU A 4 7.25 -7.39 -0.64
C GLU A 4 6.34 -7.40 0.60
N GLU A 5 6.91 -7.52 1.79
CA GLU A 5 6.20 -7.42 3.07
C GLU A 5 5.52 -6.07 3.24
N LEU A 6 6.20 -4.97 2.88
CA LEU A 6 5.63 -3.63 2.91
C LEU A 6 4.42 -3.50 1.97
N ARG A 7 4.56 -3.98 0.72
CA ARG A 7 3.47 -3.99 -0.28
C ARG A 7 2.27 -4.78 0.22
N LEU A 8 2.49 -6.00 0.70
CA LEU A 8 1.44 -6.86 1.22
C LEU A 8 0.74 -6.22 2.43
N SER A 9 1.50 -5.62 3.34
CA SER A 9 0.93 -5.00 4.53
C SER A 9 0.12 -3.74 4.20
N ILE A 10 0.57 -2.92 3.24
CA ILE A 10 -0.20 -1.77 2.71
C ILE A 10 -1.51 -2.26 2.07
N LEU A 11 -1.43 -3.25 1.18
CA LEU A 11 -2.61 -3.80 0.51
C LEU A 11 -3.61 -4.39 1.51
N ARG A 12 -3.13 -5.12 2.54
CA ARG A 12 -4.00 -5.65 3.60
C ARG A 12 -4.75 -4.55 4.35
N GLN A 13 -4.05 -3.48 4.75
CA GLN A 13 -4.72 -2.36 5.43
C GLN A 13 -5.78 -1.71 4.54
N LEU A 14 -5.48 -1.51 3.26
CA LEU A 14 -6.45 -0.95 2.31
C LEU A 14 -7.64 -1.91 2.07
N GLY A 15 -7.42 -3.22 2.01
CA GLY A 15 -8.47 -4.24 1.90
C GLY A 15 -9.37 -4.32 3.14
N ASP A 16 -8.83 -4.01 4.32
CA ASP A 16 -9.57 -3.85 5.58
C ASP A 16 -10.34 -2.51 5.66
N GLY A 17 -10.26 -1.66 4.63
CA GLY A 17 -10.83 -0.31 4.64
C GLY A 17 -10.09 0.70 5.53
N LYS A 18 -8.85 0.38 5.95
CA LYS A 18 -7.97 1.27 6.74
C LYS A 18 -7.06 2.07 5.80
N GLN A 19 -6.52 3.17 6.33
CA GLN A 19 -5.50 3.95 5.62
C GLN A 19 -4.11 3.68 6.21
N PRO A 20 -3.17 3.12 5.43
CA PRO A 20 -1.78 2.95 5.83
C PRO A 20 -1.14 4.27 6.24
N LYS A 21 -0.49 4.31 7.42
CA LYS A 21 0.31 5.45 7.88
C LYS A 21 1.79 5.12 7.77
N HIS A 22 2.58 5.98 7.12
CA HIS A 22 4.02 5.77 6.90
C HIS A 22 4.79 5.41 8.19
N GLU A 23 4.47 6.08 9.29
CA GLU A 23 5.14 5.91 10.59
C GLU A 23 4.97 4.50 11.18
N ASP A 24 3.93 3.76 10.80
CA ASP A 24 3.67 2.41 11.32
C ASP A 24 4.65 1.37 10.76
N TYR A 25 5.41 1.73 9.73
CA TYR A 25 6.22 0.79 8.94
C TYR A 25 7.73 0.92 9.18
N ASN A 26 8.19 1.94 9.89
CA ASN A 26 9.61 2.23 10.14
C ASN A 26 10.48 2.13 8.85
N VAL A 27 9.98 2.70 7.76
CA VAL A 27 10.69 2.80 6.47
C VAL A 27 10.99 4.25 6.15
N ASP A 28 11.96 4.53 5.29
CA ASP A 28 12.21 5.89 4.82
C ASP A 28 11.11 6.38 3.84
N GLU A 29 11.08 7.69 3.59
CA GLU A 29 10.08 8.31 2.72
C GLU A 29 10.24 7.89 1.24
N GLU A 30 11.45 7.55 0.81
CA GLU A 30 11.72 7.11 -0.56
C GLU A 30 11.11 5.72 -0.82
N LEU A 31 11.32 4.78 0.10
CA LEU A 31 10.74 3.44 0.06
C LEU A 31 9.22 3.50 0.18
N TRP A 32 8.70 4.39 1.03
CA TRP A 32 7.26 4.60 1.15
C TRP A 32 6.62 5.06 -0.17
N ARG A 33 7.17 6.11 -0.78
CA ARG A 33 6.65 6.67 -2.04
C ARG A 33 6.84 5.75 -3.22
N SER A 34 8.00 5.09 -3.31
CA SER A 34 8.29 4.13 -4.39
C SER A 34 7.37 2.91 -4.31
N THR A 35 7.03 2.46 -3.11
CA THR A 35 6.06 1.37 -2.92
C THR A 35 4.66 1.78 -3.37
N ALA A 36 4.23 2.97 -2.99
CA ALA A 36 2.93 3.49 -3.39
C ALA A 36 2.82 3.66 -4.92
N SER A 37 3.91 4.11 -5.56
CA SER A 37 3.99 4.24 -7.01
C SER A 37 3.95 2.87 -7.69
N PHE A 38 4.74 1.92 -7.22
CA PHE A 38 4.74 0.54 -7.72
C PHE A 38 3.33 -0.09 -7.66
N LEU A 39 2.65 0.00 -6.51
CA LEU A 39 1.32 -0.58 -6.35
C LEU A 39 0.29 0.03 -7.31
N LYS A 40 0.44 1.33 -7.62
CA LYS A 40 -0.42 2.03 -8.57
C LYS A 40 -0.10 1.63 -10.01
N ASP A 41 1.19 1.60 -10.36
CA ASP A 41 1.65 1.34 -11.72
C ASP A 41 1.36 -0.11 -12.15
N GLU A 42 1.47 -1.06 -11.23
CA GLU A 42 1.07 -2.46 -11.43
C GLU A 42 -0.45 -2.67 -11.37
N GLY A 43 -1.23 -1.62 -11.09
CA GLY A 43 -2.68 -1.68 -11.10
C GLY A 43 -3.31 -2.30 -9.86
N TYR A 44 -2.57 -2.55 -8.77
CA TYR A 44 -3.11 -3.11 -7.51
C TYR A 44 -3.92 -2.10 -6.69
N ILE A 45 -3.64 -0.80 -6.85
CA ILE A 45 -4.39 0.29 -6.20
C ILE A 45 -4.70 1.42 -7.19
N LYS A 46 -5.75 2.19 -6.89
CA LYS A 46 -6.14 3.40 -7.65
C LYS A 46 -6.44 4.57 -6.72
N ASN A 47 -6.63 5.76 -7.31
CA ASN A 47 -7.01 6.98 -6.59
C ASN A 47 -6.05 7.38 -5.44
N ILE A 48 -4.74 7.14 -5.64
CA ILE A 48 -3.73 7.36 -4.61
C ILE A 48 -3.54 8.85 -4.25
N THR A 49 -3.60 9.16 -2.95
CA THR A 49 -3.22 10.42 -2.34
C THR A 49 -2.36 10.17 -1.10
N ILE A 50 -1.16 10.78 -1.03
CA ILE A 50 -0.31 10.74 0.17
C ILE A 50 -0.37 12.10 0.86
N SER A 51 -0.91 12.13 2.08
CA SER A 51 -0.97 13.36 2.88
C SER A 51 0.42 13.81 3.30
N LYS A 52 0.76 15.07 3.00
CA LYS A 52 2.06 15.66 3.39
C LYS A 52 2.18 15.85 4.90
N ASN A 53 1.07 16.17 5.56
CA ASN A 53 1.04 16.51 6.98
C ASN A 53 0.93 15.28 7.87
N THR A 54 0.01 14.37 7.51
CA THR A 54 -0.33 13.21 8.34
C THR A 54 0.32 11.92 7.88
N LYS A 55 0.99 11.94 6.71
CA LYS A 55 1.71 10.81 6.12
C LYS A 55 0.85 9.56 5.86
N TYR A 56 -0.47 9.70 5.88
CA TYR A 56 -1.41 8.66 5.45
C TYR A 56 -1.41 8.49 3.93
N MET A 57 -1.58 7.25 3.50
CA MET A 57 -1.89 6.88 2.13
C MET A 57 -3.39 6.60 2.01
N PHE A 58 -4.06 7.37 1.19
CA PHE A 58 -5.44 7.13 0.77
C PHE A 58 -5.38 6.51 -0.62
N ALA A 59 -5.94 5.32 -0.77
CA ALA A 59 -6.04 4.63 -2.05
C ALA A 59 -7.21 3.64 -1.98
N GLU A 60 -7.66 3.19 -3.14
CA GLU A 60 -8.66 2.12 -3.27
C GLU A 60 -7.99 0.88 -3.82
N LEU A 61 -8.27 -0.29 -3.23
CA LEU A 61 -7.83 -1.55 -3.83
C LEU A 61 -8.55 -1.76 -5.17
N THR A 62 -7.85 -2.34 -6.13
CA THR A 62 -8.46 -2.85 -7.36
C THR A 62 -8.77 -4.33 -7.22
N GLN A 63 -9.49 -4.90 -8.20
CA GLN A 63 -9.72 -6.35 -8.26
C GLN A 63 -8.39 -7.12 -8.27
N ASP A 64 -7.43 -6.70 -9.10
CA ASP A 64 -6.11 -7.32 -9.18
C ASP A 64 -5.36 -7.25 -7.84
N GLY A 65 -5.52 -6.14 -7.09
CA GLY A 65 -4.98 -6.01 -5.73
C GLY A 65 -5.61 -6.97 -4.74
N GLU A 66 -6.92 -7.23 -4.83
CA GLU A 66 -7.62 -8.21 -3.99
C GLU A 66 -7.21 -9.65 -4.34
N GLU A 67 -7.06 -9.95 -5.62
CA GLU A 67 -6.61 -11.27 -6.10
C GLU A 67 -5.17 -11.55 -5.64
N TYR A 68 -4.27 -10.57 -5.78
CA TYR A 68 -2.90 -10.68 -5.29
C TYR A 68 -2.84 -10.96 -3.78
N LEU A 69 -3.71 -10.33 -2.97
CA LEU A 69 -3.82 -10.61 -1.54
C LEU A 69 -4.30 -12.03 -1.26
N LYS A 70 -5.25 -12.55 -2.04
CA LYS A 70 -5.78 -13.91 -1.89
C LYS A 70 -4.71 -14.96 -2.21
N GLU A 71 -3.99 -14.79 -3.31
CA GLU A 71 -2.90 -15.71 -3.71
C GLU A 71 -1.78 -15.78 -2.67
N LYS A 72 -1.46 -14.65 -2.03
CA LYS A 72 -0.39 -14.53 -1.03
C LYS A 72 -0.84 -14.81 0.41
N SER A 73 -2.12 -15.14 0.61
CA SER A 73 -2.66 -15.58 1.90
C SER A 73 -2.77 -17.10 2.03
N ILE A 74 -2.26 -17.84 1.04
CA ILE A 74 -2.16 -19.31 0.99
C ILE A 74 -0.80 -19.76 1.52
#